data_AF-M1ZF92-F1
#
_entry.id   AF-M1ZF92-F1
#
_cell.length_a   1.000
_cell.length_b   1.000
_cell.length_c   1.000
_cell.angle_alpha   90.00
_cell.angle_beta   90.00
_cell.angle_gamma   90.00
#
_symmetry.space_group_name_H-M   'P 1'
#
loop_
_entity.id
_entity.type
_entity.pdbx_description
1 polymer ?
#
loop_
_entity_poly.entity_id
_entity_poly.type
_entity_poly.pdbx_seq_one_letter_code
_entity_poly.pdbx_strand_id
1 'polypeptide(L)'
;MKAEHLELREKNYISNEELVALYKKNKDINIRNKIIVNNIGLIYSAARKRMKNPTCYTLEDLVQEGVIGMMKGIERFDTTRDTSFSTYVYYWIVQQMDRALMNNGYMVRLPAYIYEKINSLSAVENNYMAKNEEIDLKELCNEANMTEQEYFLIHYYKKNYSNFTSLNSIINTDSDENYVELQDYIPCQDISVEDIIISESLKEQLIEILNTLSPKEKEVLELRFGLNGNDPLTLEAIGNKYDLTRERIRQIENKALKKLKRLNSRKGLKDYLLEY
;
A
#
# COMPACT_ATOMS: atom_id res chain seq x y z
N MET A 1 24.86 51.09 -11.25
CA MET A 1 24.13 50.01 -10.54
C MET A 1 23.28 49.08 -11.40
N LYS A 2 22.20 49.49 -12.10
CA LYS A 2 21.47 48.55 -13.01
C LYS A 2 22.22 48.21 -14.32
N ALA A 3 23.05 49.12 -14.82
CA ALA A 3 23.84 48.91 -16.04
C ALA A 3 25.10 48.03 -15.79
N GLU A 4 25.82 48.26 -14.68
CA GLU A 4 27.01 47.47 -14.32
C GLU A 4 26.69 45.99 -14.02
N HIS A 5 25.52 45.69 -13.47
CA HIS A 5 25.08 44.29 -13.28
C HIS A 5 24.71 43.59 -14.59
N LEU A 6 24.41 44.34 -15.66
CA LEU A 6 24.17 43.80 -17.00
C LEU A 6 25.50 43.53 -17.72
N GLU A 7 26.48 44.42 -17.58
CA GLU A 7 27.82 44.30 -18.18
C GLU A 7 28.66 43.16 -17.58
N LEU A 8 28.43 42.79 -16.32
CA LEU A 8 29.06 41.62 -15.67
C LEU A 8 28.46 40.27 -16.12
N ARG A 9 27.27 40.26 -16.73
CA ARG A 9 26.64 39.04 -17.27
C ARG A 9 27.15 38.66 -18.67
N GLU A 10 27.75 39.59 -19.40
CA GLU A 10 28.21 39.36 -20.77
C GLU A 10 29.66 38.84 -20.87
N LYS A 11 30.44 38.87 -19.78
CA LYS A 11 31.80 38.32 -19.78
C LYS A 11 31.82 36.83 -19.45
N ASN A 12 31.79 36.02 -20.52
CA ASN A 12 31.93 34.56 -20.59
C ASN A 12 30.63 33.75 -20.39
N TYR A 13 29.61 33.99 -21.22
CA TYR A 13 28.58 32.98 -21.48
C TYR A 13 29.20 31.82 -22.25
N ILE A 14 29.61 30.78 -21.52
CA ILE A 14 30.08 29.52 -22.11
C ILE A 14 28.83 28.71 -22.46
N SER A 15 28.73 28.21 -23.69
CA SER A 15 27.57 27.40 -24.10
C SER A 15 27.48 26.14 -23.24
N ASN A 16 26.26 25.63 -23.04
CA ASN A 16 26.05 24.36 -22.37
C ASN A 16 26.82 23.21 -23.05
N GLU A 17 26.92 23.21 -24.38
CA GLU A 17 27.66 22.18 -25.13
C GLU A 17 29.17 22.25 -24.85
N GLU A 18 29.72 23.46 -24.77
CA GLU A 18 31.13 23.69 -24.42
C GLU A 18 31.42 23.27 -22.98
N LEU A 19 30.54 23.59 -22.03
CA LEU A 19 30.65 23.14 -20.65
C LEU A 19 30.61 21.61 -20.55
N VAL A 20 29.76 20.94 -21.33
CA VAL A 20 29.70 19.48 -21.36
C VAL A 20 30.97 18.89 -21.97
N ALA A 21 31.50 19.47 -23.04
CA ALA A 21 32.77 19.04 -23.63
C ALA A 21 33.94 19.17 -22.62
N LEU A 22 33.99 20.28 -21.87
CA LEU A 22 34.96 20.49 -20.79
C LEU A 22 34.78 19.48 -19.66
N TYR A 23 33.52 19.23 -19.25
CA TYR A 23 33.21 18.21 -18.24
C TYR A 23 33.66 16.81 -18.69
N LYS A 24 33.42 16.43 -19.95
CA LYS A 24 33.85 15.13 -20.47
C LYS A 24 35.38 14.95 -20.47
N LYS A 25 36.13 16.03 -20.70
CA LYS A 25 37.60 16.01 -20.70
C LYS A 25 38.18 15.90 -19.29
N ASN A 26 37.67 16.69 -18.35
CA ASN A 26 38.28 16.85 -17.02
C ASN A 26 37.55 16.08 -15.90
N LYS A 27 36.29 15.70 -16.12
CA LYS A 27 35.38 15.11 -15.12
C LYS A 27 35.27 15.91 -13.81
N ASP A 28 35.42 17.23 -13.91
CA ASP A 28 35.35 18.12 -12.75
C ASP A 28 33.89 18.33 -12.29
N ILE A 29 33.66 18.07 -11.00
CA ILE A 29 32.35 18.19 -10.35
C ILE A 29 31.86 19.64 -10.39
N ASN A 30 32.75 20.63 -10.29
CA ASN A 30 32.38 22.04 -10.33
C ASN A 30 31.76 22.44 -11.68
N ILE A 31 32.27 21.89 -12.77
CA ILE A 31 31.74 22.12 -14.12
C ILE A 31 30.34 21.50 -14.23
N ARG A 32 30.14 20.28 -13.74
CA ARG A 32 28.83 19.62 -13.72
C ARG A 32 27.81 20.44 -12.92
N ASN A 33 28.19 20.91 -11.74
CA ASN A 33 27.32 21.73 -10.90
C ASN A 33 26.95 23.05 -11.59
N LYS A 34 27.91 23.68 -12.30
CA LYS A 34 27.65 24.88 -13.08
C LYS A 34 26.65 24.63 -14.22
N ILE A 35 26.75 23.50 -14.93
CA ILE A 35 25.79 23.10 -15.97
C ILE A 35 24.39 22.92 -15.35
N ILE A 36 24.28 22.25 -14.21
CA ILE A 36 23.01 22.02 -13.53
C ILE A 36 22.37 23.35 -13.10
N VAL A 37 23.12 24.24 -12.46
CA VAL A 37 22.63 25.54 -11.98
C VAL A 37 22.17 26.40 -13.15
N ASN A 38 22.91 26.44 -14.26
CA ASN A 38 22.53 27.20 -15.46
C ASN A 38 21.18 26.74 -16.05
N ASN A 39 20.85 25.45 -15.92
CA ASN A 39 19.65 24.85 -16.52
C ASN A 39 18.58 24.48 -15.48
N ILE A 40 18.68 24.98 -14.25
CA ILE A 40 17.76 24.61 -13.17
C ILE A 40 16.31 25.02 -13.48
N GLY A 41 16.11 26.09 -14.25
CA GLY A 41 14.79 26.53 -14.71
C GLY A 41 14.06 25.47 -15.54
N LEU A 42 14.79 24.70 -16.36
CA LEU A 42 14.23 23.58 -17.11
C LEU A 42 13.72 22.49 -16.15
N ILE A 43 14.51 22.14 -15.14
CA ILE A 43 14.13 21.17 -14.10
C ILE A 43 12.87 21.63 -13.37
N TYR A 44 12.82 22.89 -12.92
CA TYR A 44 11.63 23.45 -12.25
C TYR A 44 10.39 23.41 -13.13
N SER A 45 10.53 23.72 -14.43
CA SER A 45 9.41 23.66 -15.37
C SER A 45 8.85 22.23 -15.53
N ALA A 46 9.73 21.23 -15.55
CA ALA A 46 9.35 19.82 -15.62
C ALA A 46 8.69 19.36 -14.30
N ALA A 47 9.26 19.74 -13.15
CA ALA A 47 8.73 19.42 -11.83
C ALA A 47 7.32 20.00 -11.61
N ARG A 48 7.10 21.27 -11.96
CA ARG A 48 5.78 21.93 -11.84
C ARG A 48 4.69 21.24 -12.64
N LYS A 49 5.00 20.68 -13.82
CA LYS A 49 4.02 19.92 -14.60
C LYS A 49 3.56 18.66 -13.88
N ARG A 50 4.44 18.00 -13.13
CA ARG A 50 4.15 16.75 -12.40
C ARG A 50 3.50 16.94 -11.05
N MET A 51 3.72 18.09 -10.41
CA MET A 51 3.08 18.45 -9.15
C MET A 51 1.56 18.67 -9.28
N LYS A 52 1.03 18.77 -10.52
CA LYS A 52 -0.43 18.85 -10.75
C LYS A 52 -1.20 17.61 -10.30
N ASN A 53 -0.52 16.46 -10.25
CA ASN A 53 -1.13 15.22 -9.79
C ASN A 53 -0.87 15.06 -8.28
N PRO A 54 -1.83 14.50 -7.52
CA PRO A 54 -1.64 14.23 -6.10
C PRO A 54 -0.50 13.21 -5.95
N THR A 55 0.58 13.62 -5.30
CA THR A 55 1.76 12.80 -5.02
C THR A 55 2.28 13.16 -3.63
N CYS A 56 3.00 12.23 -3.00
CA CYS A 56 3.65 12.45 -1.71
C CYS A 56 4.92 13.32 -1.84
N TYR A 57 5.43 13.52 -3.06
CA TYR A 57 6.63 14.29 -3.31
C TYR A 57 6.33 15.79 -3.22
N THR A 58 7.20 16.51 -2.53
CA THR A 58 7.22 17.97 -2.59
C THR A 58 7.81 18.44 -3.92
N LEU A 59 7.65 19.73 -4.23
CA LEU A 59 8.31 20.33 -5.39
C LEU A 59 9.84 20.16 -5.32
N GLU A 60 10.40 20.28 -4.12
CA GLU A 60 11.83 20.18 -3.89
C GLU A 60 12.33 18.76 -4.16
N ASP A 61 11.58 17.74 -3.71
CA ASP A 61 11.92 16.33 -3.97
C ASP A 61 11.94 16.04 -5.48
N LEU A 62 10.94 16.52 -6.22
CA LEU A 62 10.89 16.38 -7.68
C LEU A 62 12.06 17.08 -8.35
N VAL A 63 12.43 18.28 -7.88
CA VAL A 63 13.58 19.01 -8.40
C VAL A 63 14.87 18.21 -8.17
N GLN A 64 15.05 17.62 -6.98
CA GLN A 64 16.22 16.78 -6.70
C GLN A 64 16.29 15.55 -7.61
N GLU A 65 15.17 14.84 -7.82
CA GLU A 65 15.10 13.74 -8.79
C GLU A 65 15.42 14.21 -10.22
N GLY A 66 14.97 15.41 -10.57
CA GLY A 66 15.32 16.06 -11.82
C GLY A 66 16.80 16.34 -11.97
N VAL A 67 17.47 16.80 -10.92
CA VAL A 67 18.92 16.99 -10.91
C VAL A 67 19.64 15.66 -11.16
N ILE A 68 19.20 14.57 -10.51
CA ILE A 68 19.75 13.22 -10.75
C ILE A 68 19.54 12.81 -12.21
N GLY A 69 18.38 13.07 -12.79
CA GLY A 69 18.10 12.81 -14.20
C GLY A 69 19.02 13.61 -15.13
N MET A 70 19.19 14.90 -14.83
CA MET A 70 20.08 15.79 -15.57
C MET A 70 21.53 15.32 -15.51
N MET A 71 22.03 14.88 -14.36
CA MET A 71 23.37 14.32 -14.21
C MET A 71 23.60 13.13 -15.15
N LYS A 72 22.64 12.20 -15.22
CA LYS A 72 22.69 11.06 -16.15
C LYS A 72 22.67 11.52 -17.61
N GLY A 73 21.89 12.55 -17.93
CA GLY A 73 21.85 13.17 -19.26
C GLY A 73 23.19 13.80 -19.64
N ILE A 74 23.84 14.54 -18.75
CA ILE A 74 25.17 15.15 -18.97
C ILE A 74 26.22 14.09 -19.29
N GLU A 75 26.21 12.95 -18.58
CA GLU A 75 27.18 11.88 -18.80
C GLU A 75 27.05 11.22 -20.17
N ARG A 76 25.83 11.14 -20.71
CA ARG A 76 25.52 10.43 -21.96
C ARG A 76 25.34 11.34 -23.17
N PHE A 77 25.19 12.65 -22.97
CA PHE A 77 24.99 13.61 -24.05
C PHE A 77 26.17 13.62 -25.00
N ASP A 78 25.93 13.52 -26.31
CA ASP A 78 26.97 13.53 -27.32
C ASP A 78 27.00 14.87 -28.05
N THR A 79 28.12 15.59 -27.94
CA THR A 79 28.29 16.95 -28.48
C THR A 79 28.49 16.95 -30.00
N THR A 80 28.73 15.79 -30.62
CA THR A 80 28.89 15.70 -32.09
C THR A 80 27.56 15.58 -32.85
N ARG A 81 26.43 15.46 -32.14
CA ARG A 81 25.10 15.33 -32.73
C ARG A 81 24.41 16.69 -32.80
N ASP A 82 23.62 16.93 -33.86
CA ASP A 82 22.89 18.19 -34.10
C ASP A 82 21.67 18.42 -33.19
N THR A 83 21.65 17.83 -31.99
CA THR A 83 20.55 17.98 -31.03
C THR A 83 20.96 18.91 -29.90
N SER A 84 20.17 19.96 -29.65
CA SER A 84 20.40 20.85 -28.50
C SER A 84 20.45 20.08 -27.18
N PHE A 85 21.39 20.45 -26.32
CA PHE A 85 21.57 19.85 -24.99
C PHE A 85 20.28 19.82 -24.17
N SER A 86 19.54 20.93 -24.14
CA SER A 86 18.30 21.06 -23.36
C SER A 86 17.24 20.06 -23.81
N THR A 87 17.12 19.82 -25.13
CA THR A 87 16.19 18.84 -25.71
C THR A 87 16.54 17.43 -25.28
N TYR A 88 17.82 17.06 -25.34
CA TYR A 88 18.27 15.72 -24.95
C TYR A 88 18.07 15.46 -23.46
N VAL A 89 18.52 16.39 -22.62
CA VAL A 89 18.48 16.23 -21.16
C VAL A 89 17.06 16.29 -20.61
N TYR A 90 16.15 16.99 -21.27
CA TYR A 90 14.74 17.00 -20.90
C TYR A 90 14.16 15.60 -20.75
N TYR A 91 14.44 14.67 -21.67
CA TYR A 91 13.95 13.29 -21.58
C TYR A 91 14.54 12.53 -20.37
N TRP A 92 15.80 12.78 -20.02
CA TRP A 92 16.43 12.18 -18.83
C TRP A 92 15.85 12.71 -17.52
N ILE A 93 15.60 14.02 -17.45
CA ILE A 93 14.93 14.65 -16.31
C ILE A 93 13.53 14.05 -16.16
N VAL A 94 12.77 14.04 -17.25
CA VAL A 94 11.39 13.54 -17.29
C VAL A 94 11.37 12.08 -16.86
N GLN A 95 12.16 11.21 -17.49
CA GLN A 95 12.20 9.78 -17.17
C GLN A 95 12.59 9.51 -15.71
N GLN A 96 13.56 10.25 -15.17
CA GLN A 96 14.00 10.05 -13.78
C GLN A 96 12.90 10.41 -12.79
N MET A 97 12.23 11.56 -12.93
CA MET A 97 11.17 11.90 -11.97
C MET A 97 9.92 11.02 -12.14
N ASP A 98 9.55 10.60 -13.37
CA ASP A 98 8.45 9.61 -13.54
C ASP A 98 8.79 8.33 -12.80
N ARG A 99 10.00 7.82 -12.98
CA ARG A 99 10.45 6.61 -12.30
C ARG A 99 10.46 6.78 -10.78
N ALA A 100 10.87 7.94 -10.27
CA ALA A 100 10.83 8.22 -8.83
C ALA A 100 9.39 8.23 -8.31
N LEU A 101 8.48 8.91 -9.01
CA LEU A 101 7.07 8.96 -8.68
C LEU A 101 6.41 7.57 -8.70
N MET A 102 6.73 6.74 -9.68
CA MET A 102 6.21 5.38 -9.76
C MET A 102 6.67 4.49 -8.60
N ASN A 103 7.91 4.67 -8.12
CA ASN A 103 8.48 3.82 -7.09
C ASN A 103 8.12 4.27 -5.67
N ASN A 104 8.14 5.58 -5.43
CA ASN A 104 8.10 6.19 -4.10
C ASN A 104 7.10 7.36 -4.02
N GLY A 105 6.49 7.78 -5.13
CA GLY A 105 5.65 8.98 -5.21
C GLY A 105 4.30 8.89 -4.52
N TYR A 106 3.93 7.70 -4.06
CA TYR A 106 2.63 7.40 -3.49
C TYR A 106 2.79 6.55 -2.24
N MET A 107 1.81 6.63 -1.34
CA MET A 107 1.84 5.96 -0.04
C MET A 107 1.87 4.43 -0.17
N VAL A 108 1.08 3.89 -1.10
CA VAL A 108 1.16 2.49 -1.50
C VAL A 108 1.96 2.43 -2.80
N ARG A 109 2.85 1.45 -2.95
CA ARG A 109 3.64 1.28 -4.18
C ARG A 109 2.89 0.43 -5.18
N LEU A 110 2.68 0.94 -6.39
CA LEU A 110 2.20 0.15 -7.53
C LEU A 110 3.35 -0.32 -8.45
N PRO A 111 3.24 -1.52 -9.03
CA PRO A 111 4.12 -1.93 -10.12
C PRO A 111 4.03 -0.99 -11.33
N ALA A 112 5.14 -0.85 -12.05
CA ALA A 112 5.26 0.06 -13.19
C ALA A 112 4.21 -0.18 -14.28
N TYR A 113 3.93 -1.44 -14.62
CA TYR A 113 2.95 -1.79 -15.66
C TYR A 113 1.52 -1.40 -15.29
N ILE A 114 1.17 -1.37 -13.99
CA ILE A 114 -0.15 -0.91 -13.54
C ILE A 114 -0.26 0.61 -13.71
N TYR A 115 0.80 1.34 -13.35
CA TYR A 115 0.85 2.79 -13.51
C TYR A 115 0.73 3.21 -14.99
N GLU A 116 1.43 2.52 -15.88
CA GLU A 116 1.31 2.73 -17.33
C GLU A 116 -0.12 2.51 -17.83
N LYS A 117 -0.78 1.44 -17.37
CA LYS A 117 -2.18 1.14 -17.70
C LYS A 117 -3.15 2.22 -17.17
N ILE A 118 -2.93 2.76 -15.97
CA ILE A 118 -3.74 3.84 -15.42
C ILE A 118 -3.60 5.11 -16.25
N ASN A 119 -2.38 5.45 -16.68
CA ASN A 119 -2.13 6.62 -17.51
C ASN A 119 -2.69 6.47 -18.92
N SER A 120 -2.52 5.29 -19.54
CA SER A 120 -3.11 5.01 -20.85
C SER A 120 -4.62 5.08 -20.77
N LEU A 121 -5.22 4.48 -19.74
CA LEU A 121 -6.67 4.54 -19.53
C LEU A 121 -7.15 5.98 -19.35
N SER A 122 -6.46 6.77 -18.54
CA SER A 122 -6.81 8.18 -18.32
C SER A 122 -6.70 9.01 -19.59
N ALA A 123 -5.74 8.73 -20.47
CA ALA A 123 -5.62 9.40 -21.76
C ALA A 123 -6.79 9.04 -22.70
N VAL A 124 -7.18 7.75 -22.76
CA VAL A 124 -8.34 7.32 -23.55
C VAL A 124 -9.63 7.91 -22.98
N GLU A 125 -9.86 7.84 -21.67
CA GLU A 125 -11.02 8.43 -21.00
C GLU A 125 -11.15 9.93 -21.29
N ASN A 126 -10.06 10.69 -21.19
CA ASN A 126 -10.07 12.13 -21.47
C ASN A 126 -10.36 12.43 -22.95
N ASN A 127 -9.80 11.64 -23.88
CA ASN A 127 -10.06 11.80 -25.31
C ASN A 127 -11.51 11.45 -25.67
N TYR A 128 -12.07 10.44 -25.01
CA TYR A 128 -13.45 10.00 -25.20
C TYR A 128 -14.44 11.04 -24.66
N MET A 129 -14.22 11.53 -23.43
CA MET A 129 -15.00 12.62 -22.82
C MET A 129 -14.93 13.94 -23.60
N ALA A 130 -13.85 14.17 -24.36
CA ALA A 130 -13.74 15.35 -25.22
C ALA A 130 -14.59 15.25 -26.49
N LYS A 131 -14.95 14.03 -26.93
CA LYS A 131 -15.74 13.78 -28.14
C LYS A 131 -17.21 13.51 -27.84
N ASN A 132 -17.49 12.86 -26.71
CA ASN A 132 -18.79 12.35 -26.32
C ASN A 132 -19.17 12.87 -24.93
N GLU A 133 -20.44 13.15 -24.68
CA GLU A 133 -20.92 13.64 -23.38
C GLU A 133 -20.97 12.54 -22.30
N GLU A 134 -21.11 11.27 -22.68
CA GLU A 134 -21.14 10.12 -21.76
C GLU A 134 -20.17 9.02 -22.20
N ILE A 135 -19.61 8.29 -21.23
CA ILE A 135 -18.71 7.14 -21.49
C ILE A 135 -19.55 5.89 -21.79
N ASP A 136 -19.46 5.38 -23.03
CA ASP A 136 -19.84 3.99 -23.31
C ASP A 136 -18.65 3.07 -23.00
N LEU A 137 -18.81 2.22 -22.00
CA LEU A 137 -17.78 1.30 -21.54
C LEU A 137 -17.33 0.33 -22.65
N LYS A 138 -18.22 -0.09 -23.55
CA LYS A 138 -17.89 -1.06 -24.60
C LYS A 138 -16.99 -0.45 -25.66
N GLU A 139 -17.33 0.74 -26.13
CA GLU A 139 -16.52 1.47 -27.10
C GLU A 139 -15.17 1.87 -26.50
N LEU A 140 -15.16 2.32 -25.25
CA LEU A 140 -13.93 2.67 -24.56
C LEU A 140 -13.00 1.48 -24.36
N CYS A 141 -13.53 0.31 -23.96
CA CYS A 141 -12.74 -0.92 -23.84
C CYS A 141 -12.17 -1.37 -25.19
N ASN A 142 -12.94 -1.23 -26.28
CA ASN A 142 -12.46 -1.52 -27.64
C ASN A 142 -11.34 -0.56 -28.06
N GLU A 143 -11.48 0.74 -27.81
CA GLU A 143 -10.44 1.74 -28.13
C GLU A 143 -9.17 1.52 -27.30
N ALA A 144 -9.34 1.16 -26.02
CA ALA A 144 -8.24 0.90 -25.10
C ALA A 144 -7.64 -0.52 -25.22
N ASN A 145 -8.18 -1.36 -26.11
CA ASN A 145 -7.80 -2.77 -26.31
C ASN A 145 -7.73 -3.58 -25.01
N MET A 146 -8.75 -3.45 -24.15
CA MET A 146 -8.83 -4.17 -22.87
C MET A 146 -10.21 -4.80 -22.66
N THR A 147 -10.30 -5.73 -21.72
CA THR A 147 -11.58 -6.34 -21.34
C THR A 147 -12.33 -5.47 -20.34
N GLU A 148 -13.66 -5.59 -20.26
CA GLU A 148 -14.46 -4.87 -19.25
C GLU A 148 -14.01 -5.19 -17.81
N GLN A 149 -13.66 -6.45 -17.54
CA GLN A 149 -13.15 -6.87 -16.22
C GLN A 149 -11.84 -6.17 -15.87
N GLU A 150 -10.94 -6.07 -16.85
CA GLU A 150 -9.66 -5.38 -16.70
C GLU A 150 -9.86 -3.87 -16.51
N TYR A 151 -10.81 -3.27 -17.24
CA TYR A 151 -11.21 -1.88 -17.04
C TYR A 151 -11.67 -1.64 -15.60
N PHE A 152 -12.61 -2.44 -15.08
CA PHE A 152 -13.10 -2.29 -13.70
C PHE A 152 -11.97 -2.39 -12.67
N LEU A 153 -11.02 -3.32 -12.88
CA LEU A 153 -9.88 -3.49 -11.99
C LEU A 153 -8.94 -2.27 -12.02
N ILE A 154 -8.58 -1.78 -13.20
CA ILE A 154 -7.70 -0.61 -13.35
C ILE A 154 -8.40 0.65 -12.84
N HIS A 155 -9.69 0.81 -13.13
CA HIS A 155 -10.51 1.91 -12.63
C HIS A 155 -10.61 1.89 -11.10
N TYR A 156 -10.81 0.72 -10.51
CA TYR A 156 -10.77 0.52 -9.06
C TYR A 156 -9.43 0.95 -8.46
N TYR A 157 -8.31 0.54 -9.07
CA TYR A 157 -6.99 0.99 -8.64
C TYR A 157 -6.83 2.50 -8.78
N LYS A 158 -7.17 3.10 -9.94
CA LYS A 158 -7.09 4.55 -10.16
C LYS A 158 -7.85 5.33 -9.07
N LYS A 159 -9.08 4.91 -8.74
CA LYS A 159 -9.96 5.56 -7.77
C LYS A 159 -9.43 5.47 -6.34
N ASN A 160 -8.99 4.28 -5.92
CA ASN A 160 -8.57 4.06 -4.53
C ASN A 160 -7.12 4.47 -4.27
N TYR A 161 -6.26 4.41 -5.29
CA TYR A 161 -4.85 4.74 -5.16
C TYR A 161 -4.58 6.24 -5.06
N SER A 162 -5.37 7.06 -5.76
CA SER A 162 -5.12 8.51 -5.84
C SER A 162 -5.73 9.28 -4.66
N ASN A 163 -6.66 8.67 -3.93
CA ASN A 163 -7.53 9.36 -2.96
C ASN A 163 -7.38 8.78 -1.55
N PHE A 164 -6.15 8.72 -1.04
CA PHE A 164 -5.95 8.43 0.38
C PHE A 164 -6.36 9.64 1.23
N THR A 165 -7.22 9.40 2.21
CA THR A 165 -7.60 10.39 3.21
C THR A 165 -6.82 10.11 4.49
N SER A 166 -6.27 11.16 5.10
CA SER A 166 -5.60 11.04 6.40
C SER A 166 -6.63 10.67 7.47
N LEU A 167 -6.32 9.72 8.33
CA LEU A 167 -7.17 9.40 9.48
C LEU A 167 -7.25 10.55 10.49
N ASN A 168 -6.25 11.42 10.51
CA ASN A 168 -6.24 12.65 11.30
C ASN A 168 -6.99 13.81 10.61
N SER A 169 -7.69 13.56 9.51
CA SER A 169 -8.53 14.60 8.90
C SER A 169 -9.71 14.90 9.82
N ILE A 170 -9.90 16.17 10.15
CA ILE A 170 -11.04 16.65 10.95
C ILE A 170 -12.30 16.57 10.08
N ILE A 171 -13.35 15.92 10.59
CA ILE A 171 -14.63 15.77 9.88
C ILE A 171 -15.61 16.88 10.25
N ASN A 172 -15.61 17.30 11.52
CA ASN A 172 -16.59 18.24 12.05
C ASN A 172 -15.92 19.55 12.50
N THR A 173 -16.48 20.67 12.06
CA THR A 173 -16.00 22.03 12.40
C THR A 173 -17.02 22.85 13.18
N ASP A 174 -18.19 22.28 13.50
CA ASP A 174 -19.34 23.02 14.03
C ASP A 174 -19.27 23.32 15.55
N SER A 175 -18.24 22.86 16.26
CA SER A 175 -18.03 23.22 17.66
C SER A 175 -16.56 23.48 17.95
N ASP A 176 -16.26 24.72 18.35
CA ASP A 176 -14.91 25.22 18.71
C ASP A 176 -14.18 24.39 19.79
N GLU A 177 -14.88 23.45 20.45
CA GLU A 177 -14.35 22.69 21.59
C GLU A 177 -14.15 21.18 21.32
N ASN A 178 -14.65 20.63 20.20
CA ASN A 178 -14.50 19.19 19.89
C ASN A 178 -14.24 18.97 18.39
N TYR A 179 -12.97 18.96 18.00
CA TYR A 179 -12.59 18.45 16.69
C TYR A 179 -12.60 16.92 16.75
N VAL A 180 -13.44 16.30 15.91
CA VAL A 180 -13.47 14.84 15.76
C VAL A 180 -12.68 14.48 14.50
N GLU A 181 -11.68 13.62 14.67
CA GLU A 181 -10.86 13.12 13.57
C GLU A 181 -11.53 11.89 12.92
N LEU A 182 -11.16 11.59 11.68
CA LEU A 182 -11.69 10.43 10.96
C LEU A 182 -11.37 9.10 11.68
N GLN A 183 -10.23 9.00 12.36
CA GLN A 183 -9.87 7.83 13.16
C GLN A 183 -10.89 7.52 14.26
N ASP A 184 -11.56 8.53 14.82
CA ASP A 184 -12.49 8.37 15.95
C ASP A 184 -13.79 7.65 15.53
N TYR A 185 -14.07 7.62 14.22
CA TYR A 185 -15.23 6.92 13.65
C TYR A 185 -14.94 5.48 13.24
N ILE A 186 -13.69 5.05 13.25
CA ILE A 186 -13.33 3.69 12.83
C ILE A 186 -13.56 2.75 14.01
N PRO A 187 -14.50 1.78 13.89
CA PRO A 187 -14.73 0.83 14.96
C PRO A 187 -13.49 -0.03 15.14
N CYS A 188 -13.13 -0.28 16.40
CA CYS A 188 -12.10 -1.25 16.72
C CYS A 188 -12.62 -2.66 16.39
N GLN A 189 -11.79 -3.47 15.72
CA GLN A 189 -12.08 -4.89 15.48
C GLN A 189 -11.55 -5.79 16.60
N ASP A 190 -10.97 -5.19 17.63
CA ASP A 190 -10.46 -5.94 18.76
C ASP A 190 -11.61 -6.58 19.55
N ILE A 191 -11.30 -7.71 20.17
CA ILE A 191 -12.21 -8.47 21.01
C ILE A 191 -12.68 -7.56 22.14
N SER A 192 -13.99 -7.46 22.35
CA SER A 192 -14.54 -6.57 23.39
C SER A 192 -14.14 -7.05 24.78
N VAL A 193 -14.13 -6.15 25.77
CA VAL A 193 -13.86 -6.55 27.17
C VAL A 193 -14.93 -7.52 27.65
N GLU A 194 -16.19 -7.33 27.21
CA GLU A 194 -17.29 -8.24 27.43
C GLU A 194 -16.98 -9.64 26.87
N ASP A 195 -16.53 -9.72 25.62
CA ASP A 195 -16.16 -11.00 24.98
C ASP A 195 -15.04 -11.72 25.74
N ILE A 196 -14.05 -10.97 26.24
CA ILE A 196 -12.96 -11.52 27.06
C ILE A 196 -13.54 -12.13 28.35
N ILE A 197 -14.37 -11.38 29.07
CA ILE A 197 -15.00 -11.85 30.31
C ILE A 197 -15.92 -13.06 30.06
N ILE A 198 -16.71 -13.03 28.99
CA ILE A 198 -17.57 -14.14 28.58
C ILE A 198 -16.72 -15.38 28.28
N SER A 199 -15.61 -15.23 27.56
CA SER A 199 -14.71 -16.33 27.23
C SER A 199 -14.03 -16.93 28.46
N GLU A 200 -13.64 -16.09 29.44
CA GLU A 200 -13.03 -16.53 30.70
C GLU A 200 -14.06 -17.25 31.57
N SER A 201 -15.26 -16.68 31.70
CA SER A 201 -16.38 -17.31 32.40
C SER A 201 -16.77 -18.66 31.78
N LEU A 202 -16.83 -18.75 30.45
CA LEU A 202 -17.07 -19.99 29.74
C LEU A 202 -15.99 -21.03 30.05
N LYS A 203 -14.72 -20.62 30.08
CA LYS A 203 -13.59 -21.49 30.41
C LYS A 203 -13.71 -22.05 31.83
N GLU A 204 -14.04 -21.22 32.82
CA GLU A 204 -14.26 -21.65 34.20
C GLU A 204 -15.40 -22.67 34.31
N GLN A 205 -16.54 -22.40 33.66
CA GLN A 205 -17.67 -23.33 33.65
C GLN A 205 -17.34 -24.65 32.94
N LEU A 206 -16.59 -24.60 31.83
CA LEU A 206 -16.12 -25.81 31.15
C LEU A 206 -15.23 -26.65 32.06
N ILE A 207 -14.30 -26.03 32.79
CA ILE A 207 -13.44 -26.73 33.77
C ILE A 207 -14.29 -27.38 34.87
N GLU A 208 -15.26 -26.65 35.42
CA GLU A 208 -16.15 -27.16 36.46
C GLU A 208 -16.96 -28.36 35.98
N ILE A 209 -17.44 -28.33 34.73
CA ILE A 209 -18.20 -29.42 34.11
C ILE A 209 -17.29 -30.61 33.80
N LEU A 210 -16.09 -30.37 33.27
CA LEU A 210 -15.09 -31.43 33.02
C LEU A 210 -14.69 -32.15 34.31
N ASN A 211 -14.64 -31.44 35.45
CA ASN A 211 -14.34 -32.04 36.76
C ASN A 211 -15.43 -32.99 37.28
N THR A 212 -16.66 -32.95 36.72
CA THR A 212 -17.71 -33.92 37.06
C THR A 212 -17.57 -35.26 36.33
N LEU A 213 -16.76 -35.30 35.26
CA LEU A 213 -16.48 -36.52 34.52
C LEU A 213 -15.45 -37.37 35.27
N SER A 214 -15.37 -38.66 34.91
CA SER A 214 -14.27 -39.49 35.44
C SER A 214 -12.91 -38.99 34.92
N PRO A 215 -11.80 -39.20 35.66
CA PRO A 215 -10.48 -38.70 35.27
C PRO A 215 -10.08 -39.10 33.84
N LYS A 216 -10.35 -40.36 33.47
CA LYS A 216 -10.10 -40.88 32.11
C LYS A 216 -10.97 -40.24 31.04
N GLU A 217 -12.22 -39.90 31.35
CA GLU A 217 -13.11 -39.22 30.38
C GLU A 217 -12.69 -37.76 30.16
N LYS A 218 -12.31 -37.06 31.24
CA LYS A 218 -11.78 -35.69 31.19
C LYS A 218 -10.50 -35.61 30.35
N GLU A 219 -9.52 -36.46 30.65
CA GLU A 219 -8.21 -36.43 30.00
C GLU A 219 -8.30 -36.77 28.49
N VAL A 220 -9.19 -37.69 28.10
CA VAL A 220 -9.47 -38.00 26.68
C VAL A 220 -10.06 -36.79 25.96
N LEU A 221 -10.97 -36.04 26.58
CA LEU A 221 -11.54 -34.83 25.98
C LEU A 221 -10.54 -33.67 25.91
N GLU A 222 -9.74 -33.46 26.95
CA GLU A 222 -8.70 -32.44 26.97
C GLU A 222 -7.68 -32.65 25.85
N LEU A 223 -7.22 -33.89 25.67
CA LEU A 223 -6.29 -34.25 24.60
C LEU A 223 -6.93 -34.20 23.21
N ARG A 224 -8.23 -34.53 23.10
CA ARG A 224 -8.95 -34.55 21.82
C ARG A 224 -9.20 -33.16 21.27
N PHE A 225 -9.59 -32.24 22.14
CA PHE A 225 -9.98 -30.87 21.76
C PHE A 225 -8.92 -29.82 22.09
N GLY A 226 -7.80 -30.21 22.71
CA GLY A 226 -6.72 -29.28 23.07
C GLY A 226 -7.08 -28.34 24.22
N LEU A 227 -8.03 -28.72 25.09
CA LEU A 227 -8.55 -27.85 26.15
C LEU A 227 -7.53 -27.54 27.26
N ASN A 228 -6.42 -28.26 27.27
CA ASN A 228 -5.28 -28.05 28.18
C ASN A 228 -4.19 -27.14 27.59
N GLY A 229 -4.46 -26.47 26.47
CA GLY A 229 -3.52 -25.56 25.81
C GLY A 229 -2.52 -26.25 24.87
N ASN A 230 -2.69 -27.54 24.59
CA ASN A 230 -1.94 -28.27 23.57
C ASN A 230 -2.76 -28.45 22.29
N ASP A 231 -2.10 -28.80 21.19
CA ASP A 231 -2.79 -29.12 19.94
C ASP A 231 -3.74 -30.33 20.09
N PRO A 232 -4.91 -30.30 19.42
CA PRO A 232 -5.86 -31.41 19.43
C PRO A 232 -5.26 -32.67 18.81
N LEU A 233 -5.36 -33.79 19.52
CA LEU A 233 -4.84 -35.08 19.08
C LEU A 233 -5.89 -35.94 18.34
N THR A 234 -5.42 -36.81 17.46
CA THR A 234 -6.27 -37.82 16.81
C THR A 234 -6.64 -38.95 17.77
N LEU A 235 -7.78 -39.62 17.54
CA LEU A 235 -8.21 -40.76 18.36
C LEU A 235 -7.16 -41.90 18.38
N GLU A 236 -6.39 -42.03 17.31
CA GLU A 236 -5.31 -43.01 17.19
C GLU A 236 -4.09 -42.61 18.02
N ALA A 237 -3.67 -41.34 17.98
CA ALA A 237 -2.60 -40.82 18.83
C ALA A 237 -2.94 -40.93 20.32
N ILE A 238 -4.19 -40.63 20.69
CA ILE A 238 -4.69 -40.81 22.06
C ILE A 238 -4.71 -42.31 22.42
N GLY A 239 -5.16 -43.18 21.52
CA GLY A 239 -5.17 -44.63 21.72
C GLY A 239 -3.78 -45.20 22.01
N ASN A 240 -2.78 -44.78 21.23
CA ASN A 240 -1.38 -45.16 21.41
C ASN A 240 -0.82 -44.69 22.77
N LYS A 241 -1.29 -43.55 23.30
CA LYS A 241 -0.84 -43.02 24.60
C LYS A 241 -1.38 -43.84 25.79
N TYR A 242 -2.55 -44.48 25.65
CA TYR A 242 -3.22 -45.23 26.72
C TYR A 242 -3.18 -46.75 26.53
N ASP A 243 -2.46 -47.26 25.52
CA ASP A 243 -2.50 -48.66 25.08
C ASP A 243 -3.94 -49.16 24.85
N LEU A 244 -4.76 -48.32 24.22
CA LEU A 244 -6.15 -48.62 23.88
C LEU A 244 -6.38 -48.55 22.37
N THR A 245 -7.29 -49.37 21.86
CA THR A 245 -7.69 -49.27 20.46
C THR A 245 -8.37 -47.94 20.18
N ARG A 246 -8.21 -47.43 18.95
CA ARG A 246 -8.92 -46.24 18.46
C ARG A 246 -10.42 -46.28 18.76
N GLU A 247 -11.04 -47.44 18.54
CA GLU A 247 -12.47 -47.63 18.78
C GLU A 247 -12.82 -47.53 20.27
N ARG A 248 -11.93 -47.96 21.16
CA ARG A 248 -12.13 -47.82 22.60
C ARG A 248 -12.08 -46.35 23.05
N ILE A 249 -11.16 -45.54 22.51
CA ILE A 249 -11.13 -44.09 22.77
C ILE A 249 -12.41 -43.41 22.24
N ARG A 250 -12.87 -43.77 21.03
CA ARG A 250 -14.14 -43.29 20.46
C ARG A 250 -15.35 -43.61 21.34
N GLN A 251 -15.37 -44.77 21.98
CA GLN A 251 -16.43 -45.13 22.94
C GLN A 251 -16.39 -44.27 24.20
N ILE A 252 -15.19 -44.00 24.73
CA ILE A 252 -15.00 -43.14 25.92
C ILE A 252 -15.42 -41.70 25.60
N GLU A 253 -15.00 -41.16 24.45
CA GLU A 253 -15.39 -39.84 23.95
C GLU A 253 -16.92 -39.72 23.84
N ASN A 254 -17.58 -40.65 23.14
CA ASN A 254 -19.04 -40.61 22.99
C ASN A 254 -19.79 -40.73 24.33
N LYS A 255 -19.25 -41.51 25.28
CA LYS A 255 -19.83 -41.65 26.61
C LYS A 255 -19.67 -40.35 27.40
N ALA A 256 -18.50 -39.71 27.33
CA ALA A 256 -18.23 -38.42 27.96
C ALA A 256 -19.11 -37.32 27.35
N LEU A 257 -19.20 -37.21 26.03
CA LEU A 257 -20.08 -36.26 25.34
C LEU A 257 -21.56 -36.46 25.67
N LYS A 258 -22.03 -37.71 25.79
CA LYS A 258 -23.41 -38.00 26.24
C LYS A 258 -23.66 -37.53 27.67
N LYS A 259 -22.69 -37.72 28.58
CA LYS A 259 -22.78 -37.20 29.95
C LYS A 259 -22.79 -35.67 29.97
N LEU A 260 -21.88 -35.04 29.24
CA LEU A 260 -21.81 -33.59 29.07
C LEU A 260 -23.11 -33.02 28.53
N LYS A 261 -23.74 -33.66 27.53
CA LYS A 261 -25.02 -33.22 26.98
C LYS A 261 -26.14 -33.20 28.02
N ARG A 262 -26.17 -34.17 28.94
CA ARG A 262 -27.17 -34.21 30.04
C ARG A 262 -26.87 -33.18 31.13
N LEU A 263 -25.60 -32.89 31.38
CA LEU A 263 -25.15 -31.90 32.37
C LEU A 263 -25.34 -30.46 31.86
N ASN A 264 -25.10 -30.23 30.57
CA ASN A 264 -25.30 -28.94 29.90
C ASN A 264 -26.76 -28.44 30.05
N SER A 265 -27.76 -29.32 29.88
CA SER A 265 -29.18 -29.00 30.13
C SER A 265 -29.49 -28.50 31.55
N ARG A 266 -28.59 -28.68 32.53
CA ARG A 266 -28.78 -28.24 33.91
C ARG A 266 -27.92 -27.03 34.30
N LYS A 267 -26.83 -26.75 33.57
CA LYS A 267 -25.82 -25.74 33.95
C LYS A 267 -25.75 -24.52 33.02
N GLY A 268 -26.56 -24.45 31.96
CA GLY A 268 -26.74 -23.20 31.21
C GLY A 268 -25.66 -22.86 30.18
N LEU A 269 -24.79 -23.79 29.75
CA LEU A 269 -23.80 -23.51 28.68
C LEU A 269 -24.44 -23.07 27.35
N LYS A 270 -25.76 -23.22 27.19
CA LYS A 270 -26.51 -22.68 26.05
C LYS A 270 -26.56 -21.16 26.05
N ASP A 271 -26.42 -20.52 27.20
CA ASP A 271 -26.49 -19.07 27.32
C ASP A 271 -25.28 -18.42 26.63
N TYR A 272 -24.16 -19.14 26.52
CA TYR A 272 -22.97 -18.77 25.75
C TYR A 272 -23.07 -19.05 24.24
N LEU A 273 -24.17 -19.63 23.76
CA LEU A 273 -24.42 -19.82 22.32
C LEU A 273 -25.17 -18.63 21.69
N LEU A 274 -25.64 -17.68 22.51
CA LEU A 274 -26.24 -16.44 22.04
C LEU A 274 -25.13 -15.41 21.79
N GLU A 275 -24.50 -15.52 20.61
CA GLU A 275 -23.92 -14.39 19.86
C GLU A 275 -23.28 -14.96 18.60
N TYR A 276 -24.08 -15.06 17.53
CA TYR A 276 -23.74 -14.78 16.12
C TYR A 276 -25.04 -14.73 15.31
#